data_AF-A0A7S2S260-F1
#
_entry.id   AF-A0A7S2S260-F1
#
_cell.length_a   1.000
_cell.length_b   1.000
_cell.length_c   1.000
_cell.angle_alpha   90.00
_cell.angle_beta   90.00
_cell.angle_gamma   90.00
#
_symmetry.space_group_name_H-M   'P 1'
#
loop_
_entity.id
_entity.type
_entity.pdbx_description
1 polymer ?
#
loop_
_entity_poly.entity_id
_entity_poly.type
_entity_poly.pdbx_seq_one_letter_code
_entity_poly.pdbx_strand_id
1 'polypeptide(L)'
;TESAKIIIRYLAARGVLGAGEDERTTGDASLDERLLQSNPILESFGNALTARNPNSSRFGKLLNLHFTVSRQPELVSASFDTYLLEKTRVVHQGAIERNFHCFYELLAGADDEL
;
A
#
# COMPACT_ATOMS: atom_id res chain seq x y z
N THR A 1 3.41 0.10 -8.64
CA THR A 1 3.27 0.61 -7.26
C THR A 1 3.46 2.13 -7.21
N GLU A 2 4.58 2.67 -7.70
CA GLU A 2 4.82 4.13 -7.69
C GLU A 2 3.82 4.97 -8.49
N SER A 3 3.43 4.54 -9.69
CA SER A 3 2.43 5.28 -10.48
C SER A 3 1.08 5.39 -9.77
N ALA A 4 0.67 4.36 -9.01
CA ALA A 4 -0.57 4.40 -8.24
C ALA A 4 -0.49 5.42 -7.09
N LYS A 5 0.66 5.54 -6.41
CA LYS A 5 0.89 6.58 -5.39
C LYS A 5 0.74 7.98 -5.99
N ILE A 6 1.27 8.20 -7.19
CA ILE A 6 1.16 9.48 -7.91
C ILE A 6 -0.31 9.80 -8.24
N ILE A 7 -1.06 8.82 -8.75
CA ILE A 7 -2.49 8.99 -9.07
C ILE A 7 -3.29 9.35 -7.82
N ILE A 8 -3.08 8.64 -6.69
CA ILE A 8 -3.76 8.93 -5.42
C ILE A 8 -3.47 10.37 -4.97
N ARG A 9 -2.20 10.78 -4.95
CA ARG A 9 -1.80 12.15 -4.57
C ARG A 9 -2.43 13.20 -5.48
N TYR A 10 -2.49 12.93 -6.78
CA TYR A 10 -3.12 13.83 -7.73
C TYR A 10 -4.63 13.97 -7.46
N LEU A 11 -5.33 12.86 -7.24
CA LEU A 11 -6.76 12.89 -6.93
C LEU A 11 -7.03 13.58 -5.58
N ALA A 12 -6.17 13.38 -4.58
CA ALA A 12 -6.22 14.09 -3.29
C ALA A 12 -6.09 15.60 -3.49
N ALA A 13 -5.05 16.04 -4.21
CA ALA A 13 -4.77 17.45 -4.47
C ALA A 13 -5.89 18.16 -5.26
N ARG A 14 -6.69 17.41 -6.03
CA ARG A 14 -7.84 17.94 -6.78
C ARG A 14 -9.12 18.02 -5.95
N GLY A 15 -9.08 17.66 -4.66
CA GLY A 15 -10.25 17.65 -3.77
C GLY A 15 -11.26 16.55 -4.09
N VAL A 16 -10.91 15.62 -5.00
CA VAL A 16 -11.79 14.52 -5.44
C VAL A 16 -11.87 13.43 -4.37
N LEU A 17 -10.81 13.28 -3.56
CA LEU A 17 -10.77 12.33 -2.45
C LEU A 17 -11.40 12.87 -1.15
N GLY A 18 -12.05 14.03 -1.21
CA GLY A 18 -12.76 14.65 -0.08
C GLY A 18 -11.84 15.49 0.80
N ALA A 19 -11.92 16.82 0.64
CA ALA A 19 -11.57 17.74 1.71
C ALA A 19 -12.84 18.04 2.50
N GLY A 20 -13.30 17.08 3.30
CA GLY A 20 -14.21 17.40 4.39
C GLY A 20 -13.43 18.23 5.39
N GLU A 21 -13.65 19.55 5.43
CA GLU A 21 -13.02 20.45 6.41
C GLU A 21 -13.34 20.06 7.87
N ASP A 22 -14.33 19.18 8.10
CA ASP A 22 -14.85 18.83 9.42
C ASP A 22 -14.16 17.62 10.13
N GLU A 23 -13.40 16.76 9.45
CA GLU A 23 -12.75 15.59 10.10
C GLU A 23 -11.34 15.88 10.65
N ARG A 24 -10.84 17.13 10.58
CA ARG A 24 -9.57 17.50 11.21
C ARG A 24 -9.65 17.61 12.74
N THR A 25 -10.80 17.35 13.35
CA THR A 25 -11.06 17.55 14.79
C THR A 25 -10.79 16.32 15.65
N THR A 26 -10.54 15.14 15.08
CA THR A 26 -10.36 13.89 15.84
C THR A 26 -8.97 13.27 15.79
N GLY A 27 -8.02 13.85 15.04
CA GLY A 27 -6.67 13.28 14.91
C GLY A 27 -6.60 11.99 14.09
N ASP A 28 -7.70 11.60 13.45
CA ASP A 28 -7.77 10.46 12.56
C ASP A 28 -7.26 10.85 11.16
N ALA A 29 -6.43 10.01 10.55
CA ALA A 29 -5.81 10.31 9.26
C ALA A 29 -6.88 10.35 8.14
N SER A 30 -6.76 11.31 7.23
CA SER A 30 -7.66 11.44 6.08
C SER A 30 -7.64 10.17 5.21
N LEU A 31 -8.70 9.91 4.45
CA LEU A 31 -8.81 8.65 3.70
C LEU A 31 -7.67 8.48 2.68
N ASP A 32 -7.20 9.56 2.06
CA ASP A 32 -6.04 9.56 1.17
C ASP A 32 -4.73 9.32 1.93
N GLU A 33 -4.56 9.88 3.13
CA GLU A 33 -3.41 9.57 4.00
C GLU A 33 -3.40 8.10 4.40
N ARG A 34 -4.55 7.54 4.81
CA ARG A 34 -4.68 6.11 5.15
C ARG A 34 -4.34 5.22 3.96
N LEU A 35 -4.81 5.57 2.76
CA LEU A 35 -4.44 4.87 1.53
C LEU A 35 -2.93 4.92 1.27
N LEU A 36 -2.30 6.09 1.44
CA LEU A 36 -0.84 6.22 1.27
C LEU A 36 -0.07 5.43 2.35
N GLN A 37 -0.50 5.47 3.60
CA GLN A 37 0.08 4.77 4.75
C GLN A 37 -0.08 3.24 4.67
N SER A 38 -1.10 2.74 3.97
CA SER A 38 -1.24 1.30 3.72
C SER A 38 -0.16 0.72 2.80
N ASN A 39 0.46 1.54 1.93
CA ASN A 39 1.44 1.05 0.97
C ASN A 39 2.68 0.46 1.66
N PRO A 40 3.34 1.11 2.62
CA PRO A 40 4.43 0.51 3.39
C PRO A 40 4.12 -0.89 3.91
N ILE A 41 2.92 -1.10 4.47
CA ILE A 41 2.49 -2.42 4.97
C ILE A 41 2.41 -3.43 3.82
N LEU A 42 1.74 -3.07 2.73
CA LEU A 42 1.58 -3.95 1.58
C LEU A 42 2.91 -4.24 0.86
N GLU A 43 3.84 -3.29 0.87
CA GLU A 43 5.19 -3.48 0.33
C GLU A 43 6.02 -4.39 1.24
N SER A 44 5.94 -4.21 2.56
CA SER A 44 6.62 -5.06 3.54
C SER A 44 6.23 -6.54 3.36
N PHE A 45 4.93 -6.83 3.26
CA PHE A 45 4.41 -8.20 3.17
C PHE A 45 4.32 -8.76 1.74
N GLY A 46 4.40 -7.91 0.72
CA GLY A 46 4.11 -8.29 -0.67
C GLY A 46 5.23 -8.01 -1.67
N ASN A 47 6.26 -7.25 -1.28
CA ASN A 47 7.43 -7.00 -2.12
C ASN A 47 8.66 -7.76 -1.62
N ALA A 48 9.57 -8.03 -2.56
CA ALA A 48 10.84 -8.67 -2.28
C ALA A 48 11.94 -8.14 -3.20
N LEU A 49 13.19 -8.36 -2.82
CA LEU A 49 14.32 -8.19 -3.71
C LEU A 49 14.37 -9.34 -4.71
N THR A 50 14.36 -8.99 -5.99
CA THR A 50 14.56 -9.90 -7.12
C THR A 50 15.84 -9.54 -7.86
N ALA A 51 16.28 -10.39 -8.78
CA ALA A 51 17.48 -10.14 -9.59
C ALA A 51 17.47 -8.80 -10.36
N ARG A 52 16.28 -8.28 -10.72
CA ARG A 52 16.12 -7.09 -11.57
C ARG A 52 15.54 -5.88 -10.84
N ASN A 53 14.88 -6.09 -9.72
CA ASN A 53 14.19 -5.03 -8.99
C ASN A 53 14.28 -5.30 -7.48
N PRO A 54 14.91 -4.39 -6.70
CA PRO A 54 15.08 -4.57 -5.25
C PRO A 54 13.79 -4.43 -4.44
N ASN A 55 12.72 -3.86 -5.03
CA ASN A 55 11.41 -3.71 -4.40
C ASN A 55 10.30 -4.18 -5.36
N SER A 56 10.42 -5.41 -5.84
CA SER A 56 9.46 -5.99 -6.79
C SER A 56 8.21 -6.46 -6.07
N SER A 57 7.03 -5.93 -6.45
CA SER A 57 5.75 -6.47 -5.98
C SER A 57 5.52 -7.87 -6.53
N ARG A 58 5.23 -8.82 -5.65
CA ARG A 58 4.99 -10.24 -5.97
C ARG A 58 3.53 -10.64 -5.79
N PHE A 59 2.64 -9.65 -5.93
CA PHE A 59 1.20 -9.80 -5.95
C PHE A 59 0.60 -8.73 -6.86
N GLY A 60 -0.54 -9.04 -7.47
CA GLY A 60 -1.40 -8.06 -8.12
C GLY A 60 -2.22 -7.30 -7.09
N LYS A 61 -2.37 -5.99 -7.29
CA LYS A 61 -3.18 -5.13 -6.44
C LYS A 61 -4.11 -4.27 -7.30
N LEU A 62 -5.40 -4.33 -7.04
CA LEU A 62 -6.41 -3.45 -7.61
C LEU A 62 -6.91 -2.51 -6.51
N LEU A 63 -6.83 -1.20 -6.76
CA LEU A 63 -7.43 -0.18 -5.89
C LEU A 63 -8.80 0.17 -6.43
N ASN A 64 -9.84 -0.10 -5.66
CA ASN A 64 -11.19 0.33 -5.94
C ASN A 64 -11.47 1.63 -5.18
N LEU A 65 -11.94 2.65 -5.90
CA LEU A 65 -12.36 3.92 -5.34
C LEU A 65 -13.89 4.02 -5.47
N HIS A 66 -14.58 4.26 -4.37
CA HIS A 66 -16.03 4.34 -4.32
C HIS A 66 -16.45 5.79 -4.17
N PHE A 67 -17.23 6.28 -5.14
CA PHE A 67 -17.70 7.66 -5.19
C PHE A 67 -19.22 7.76 -4.98
N THR A 68 -19.66 8.88 -4.42
CA THR A 68 -21.09 9.23 -4.38
C THR A 68 -21.63 9.50 -5.78
N VAL A 69 -22.93 9.21 -5.98
CA VAL A 69 -23.65 9.54 -7.22
C VAL A 69 -24.34 10.89 -7.03
N SER A 70 -23.58 11.98 -7.18
CA SER A 70 -24.02 13.38 -7.01
C SER A 70 -23.48 14.27 -8.13
N ARG A 71 -23.96 15.54 -8.20
CA ARG A 71 -23.46 16.54 -9.17
C ARG A 71 -21.96 16.80 -9.04
N GLN A 72 -21.43 16.64 -7.83
CA GLN A 72 -20.00 16.67 -7.50
C GLN A 72 -19.69 15.35 -6.79
N PRO A 73 -19.07 14.38 -7.48
CA PRO A 73 -18.77 13.08 -6.88
C PRO A 73 -17.68 13.23 -5.82
N GLU A 74 -17.96 12.71 -4.64
CA GLU A 74 -17.06 12.69 -3.49
C GLU A 74 -16.62 11.25 -3.22
N LEU A 75 -15.36 11.06 -2.87
CA LEU A 75 -14.87 9.76 -2.45
C LEU A 75 -15.45 9.40 -1.08
N VAL A 76 -16.15 8.26 -1.01
CA VAL A 76 -16.74 7.73 0.22
C VAL A 76 -15.80 6.74 0.88
N SER A 77 -15.21 5.86 0.06
CA SER A 77 -14.36 4.79 0.56
C SER A 77 -13.42 4.27 -0.52
N ALA A 78 -12.43 3.49 -0.08
CA ALA A 78 -11.52 2.81 -0.96
C ALA A 78 -11.19 1.43 -0.41
N SER A 79 -10.94 0.47 -1.30
CA SER A 79 -10.60 -0.91 -0.96
C SER A 79 -9.52 -1.46 -1.88
N PHE A 80 -8.78 -2.45 -1.38
CA PHE A 80 -7.78 -3.16 -2.18
C PHE A 80 -8.22 -4.61 -2.39
N ASP A 81 -8.26 -5.02 -3.65
CA ASP A 81 -8.30 -6.44 -3.99
C ASP A 81 -6.89 -6.91 -4.34
N THR A 82 -6.47 -8.01 -3.71
CA THR A 82 -5.15 -8.60 -3.92
C THR A 82 -5.27 -9.91 -4.69
N TYR A 83 -4.38 -10.11 -5.66
CA TYR A 83 -4.40 -11.26 -6.56
C TYR A 83 -3.03 -11.91 -6.64
N LEU A 84 -2.99 -13.23 -6.76
CA LEU A 84 -1.81 -13.99 -7.18
C LEU A 84 -0.53 -13.64 -6.39
N LEU A 85 -0.60 -13.65 -5.06
CA LEU A 85 0.60 -13.58 -4.23
C LEU A 85 1.50 -14.78 -4.53
N GLU A 86 2.79 -14.53 -4.76
CA GLU A 86 3.81 -15.57 -4.96
C GLU A 86 4.11 -16.32 -3.65
N LYS A 87 3.18 -17.20 -3.24
CA LYS A 87 3.25 -17.94 -1.97
C LYS A 87 4.53 -18.78 -1.83
N THR A 88 5.07 -19.28 -2.93
CA THR A 88 6.31 -20.10 -2.93
C THR A 88 7.52 -19.34 -2.39
N ARG A 89 7.54 -18.01 -2.52
CA ARG A 89 8.65 -17.17 -2.03
C ARG A 89 8.89 -17.29 -0.52
N VAL A 90 7.84 -17.64 0.24
CA VAL A 90 7.95 -17.81 1.70
C VAL A 90 8.97 -18.90 2.06
N VAL A 91 9.03 -19.97 1.26
CA VAL A 91 9.86 -21.16 1.54
C VAL A 91 11.03 -21.34 0.58
N HIS A 92 11.05 -20.61 -0.54
CA HIS A 92 12.09 -20.74 -1.55
C HIS A 92 12.49 -19.39 -2.14
N GLN A 93 13.80 -19.14 -2.25
CA GLN A 93 14.36 -17.95 -2.88
C GLN A 93 15.44 -18.34 -3.88
N GLY A 94 15.50 -17.65 -5.02
CA GLY A 94 16.60 -17.80 -5.96
C GLY A 94 17.92 -17.29 -5.39
N ALA A 95 19.06 -17.71 -5.97
CA ALA A 95 20.40 -17.45 -5.42
C ALA A 95 20.74 -15.97 -5.15
N ILE A 96 20.13 -15.04 -5.88
CA ILE A 96 20.34 -13.59 -5.73
C ILE A 96 19.03 -12.85 -5.38
N GLU A 97 18.04 -13.58 -4.87
CA GLU A 97 16.76 -13.03 -4.44
C GLU A 97 16.61 -13.15 -2.92
N ARG A 98 15.68 -12.37 -2.38
CA ARG A 98 15.31 -12.44 -0.96
C ARG A 98 13.84 -12.83 -0.80
N ASN A 99 13.48 -13.14 0.45
CA ASN A 99 12.10 -13.31 0.86
C ASN A 99 11.39 -11.94 0.91
N PHE A 100 10.13 -11.91 1.33
CA PHE A 100 9.40 -10.67 1.59
C PHE A 100 10.12 -9.81 2.64
N HIS A 101 10.02 -8.49 2.48
CA HIS A 101 10.75 -7.53 3.32
C HIS A 101 10.40 -7.66 4.81
N CYS A 102 9.14 -8.00 5.12
CA CYS A 102 8.64 -8.12 6.50
C CYS A 102 9.49 -9.02 7.40
N PHE A 103 10.07 -10.11 6.86
CA PHE A 103 10.92 -11.00 7.63
C PHE A 103 12.23 -10.33 8.06
N TYR A 104 12.82 -9.50 7.20
CA TYR A 104 14.05 -8.79 7.50
C TYR A 104 13.79 -7.55 8.36
N GLU A 105 12.67 -6.86 8.11
CA GLU A 105 12.24 -5.71 8.92
C GLU A 105 11.92 -6.14 10.36
N LEU A 106 11.29 -7.30 10.54
CA LEU A 106 11.03 -7.87 11.86
C LEU A 106 12.33 -8.13 12.62
N LEU A 107 13.31 -8.78 11.98
CA LEU A 107 14.62 -9.04 12.59
C LEU A 107 15.39 -7.75 12.88
N ALA A 108 15.31 -6.76 12.00
CA ALA A 108 15.97 -5.47 12.20
C ALA A 108 15.38 -4.67 13.36
N GLY A 109 14.11 -4.91 13.70
CA GLY A 109 13.42 -4.29 14.84
C GLY A 109 13.38 -5.16 16.10
N ALA A 110 13.95 -6.37 16.07
CA ALA A 110 13.99 -7.26 17.22
C ALA A 110 15.04 -6.78 18.25
N ASP A 111 14.83 -7.17 19.50
CA ASP A 111 15.81 -7.01 20.57
C ASP A 111 16.87 -8.12 20.55
N ASP A 112 17.92 -7.97 21.36
CA ASP A 112 19.05 -8.91 21.41
C ASP A 112 18.69 -10.31 21.92
N GLU A 113 17.47 -10.52 22.42
CA GLU A 113 16.98 -11.84 22.89
C GLU A 113 16.46 -12.74 21.74
N LEU A 114 16.36 -12.20 20.51
CA LEU A 114 15.89 -12.88 19.31
C LEU A 114 17.04 -13.24 18.35
#